data_AF-A0A6A6EJU2-F1
#
_entry.id   AF-A0A6A6EJU2-F1
#
_cell.length_a   1.000
_cell.length_b   1.000
_cell.length_c   1.000
_cell.angle_alpha   90.00
_cell.angle_beta   90.00
_cell.angle_gamma   90.00
#
_symmetry.space_group_name_H-M   'P 1'
#
loop_
_entity.id
_entity.type
_entity.pdbx_description
1 polymer ?
#
loop_
_entity_poly.entity_id
_entity_poly.type
_entity_poly.pdbx_seq_one_letter_code
_entity_poly.pdbx_strand_id
1 'polypeptide(L)'
;MSQHICYLSPTPPLPWYYTPDKPLTYEELQTIPNIIDVRQFAIRDQIHMPLFRARDNSLCSLYRLYDDLCAHELIMMGYECEYMFRRGSKRWLVSEIPDPQDSDPIRYAILASVHHCTIVRS
;
A
#
# COMPACT_ATOMS: atom_id res chain seq x y z
N MET A 1 18.12 -11.15 12.54
CA MET A 1 17.18 -11.87 11.67
C MET A 1 17.42 -11.39 10.25
N SER A 2 17.80 -12.31 9.36
CA SER A 2 18.56 -12.06 8.12
C SER A 2 17.93 -11.06 7.16
N GLN A 3 18.64 -9.96 6.92
CA GLN A 3 18.51 -9.13 5.73
C GLN A 3 19.26 -9.82 4.59
N HIS A 4 18.59 -10.74 3.89
CA HIS A 4 19.14 -11.30 2.66
C HIS A 4 19.05 -10.25 1.56
N ILE A 5 20.19 -9.61 1.33
CA ILE A 5 20.49 -8.74 0.20
C ILE A 5 20.40 -9.58 -1.08
N CYS A 6 19.24 -9.58 -1.72
CA CYS A 6 19.03 -10.15 -3.05
C CYS A 6 19.46 -9.14 -4.13
N TYR A 7 20.78 -8.93 -4.29
CA TYR A 7 21.31 -8.31 -5.51
C TYR A 7 21.98 -9.41 -6.35
N LEU A 8 21.65 -9.46 -7.65
CA LEU A 8 22.27 -10.28 -8.72
C LEU A 8 21.64 -11.64 -9.09
N SER A 9 20.31 -11.75 -9.17
CA SER A 9 19.68 -12.79 -10.03
C SER A 9 19.14 -12.14 -11.31
N PRO A 10 19.51 -12.62 -12.52
CA PRO A 10 19.04 -12.07 -13.80
C PRO A 10 17.57 -12.39 -14.09
N THR A 11 16.98 -13.32 -13.35
CA THR A 11 15.53 -13.56 -13.38
C THR A 11 14.87 -12.74 -12.28
N PRO A 12 13.88 -11.88 -12.59
CA PRO A 12 13.11 -11.21 -11.56
C PRO A 12 12.52 -12.26 -10.61
N PRO A 13 12.69 -12.12 -9.29
CA PRO A 13 12.08 -13.06 -8.35
C PRO A 13 10.58 -13.05 -8.58
N LEU A 14 9.99 -14.22 -8.83
CA LEU A 14 8.54 -14.35 -8.94
C LEU A 14 7.95 -14.38 -7.51
N PRO A 15 6.91 -13.57 -7.24
CA PRO A 15 6.26 -12.61 -8.13
C PRO A 15 7.05 -11.29 -8.32
N TRP A 16 7.08 -10.78 -9.56
CA TRP A 16 7.76 -9.52 -9.90
C TRP A 16 7.16 -8.31 -9.17
N TYR A 17 5.82 -8.27 -9.09
CA TYR A 17 5.08 -7.24 -8.36
C TYR A 17 5.00 -7.57 -6.87
N TYR A 18 4.99 -6.53 -6.05
CA TYR A 18 4.75 -6.70 -4.62
C TYR A 18 3.34 -7.22 -4.36
N THR A 19 3.24 -8.12 -3.40
CA THR A 19 1.98 -8.49 -2.77
C THR A 19 1.78 -7.58 -1.57
N PRO A 20 0.52 -7.22 -1.23
CA PRO A 20 0.25 -6.52 0.01
C PRO A 20 0.89 -7.27 1.18
N ASP A 21 1.52 -6.53 2.10
CA ASP A 21 1.96 -7.11 3.36
C ASP A 21 0.76 -7.70 4.10
N LYS A 22 1.03 -8.61 5.04
CA LYS A 22 -0.04 -9.19 5.87
C LYS A 22 -0.89 -8.05 6.44
N PRO A 23 -2.19 -7.97 6.07
CA PRO A 23 -3.01 -6.85 6.47
C PRO A 23 -3.34 -6.99 7.96
N LEU A 24 -3.28 -5.86 8.66
CA LEU A 24 -3.66 -5.80 10.07
C LEU A 24 -5.18 -5.59 10.18
N THR A 25 -5.76 -6.09 11.25
CA THR A 25 -7.16 -5.76 11.58
C THR A 25 -7.23 -4.32 12.08
N TYR A 26 -8.41 -3.73 12.01
CA TYR A 26 -8.64 -2.40 12.58
C TYR A 26 -8.25 -2.34 14.06
N GLU A 27 -8.58 -3.39 14.81
CA GLU A 27 -8.29 -3.50 16.25
C GLU A 27 -6.77 -3.53 16.54
N GLU A 28 -6.00 -4.24 15.72
CA GLU A 28 -4.54 -4.28 15.82
C GLU A 28 -3.92 -2.90 15.58
N LEU A 29 -4.43 -2.17 14.58
CA LEU A 29 -3.97 -0.82 14.25
C LEU A 29 -4.28 0.20 15.36
N GLN A 30 -5.39 0.05 16.08
CA GLN A 30 -5.75 0.90 17.22
C GLN A 30 -4.93 0.58 18.48
N THR A 31 -4.54 -0.68 18.66
CA THR A 31 -3.90 -1.14 19.90
C THR A 31 -2.41 -0.81 19.93
N ILE A 32 -1.74 -0.83 18.77
CA ILE A 32 -0.29 -0.69 18.69
C ILE A 32 0.08 0.77 18.37
N PRO A 33 0.60 1.54 19.34
CA PRO A 33 1.01 2.91 19.07
C PRO A 33 2.17 2.95 18.08
N ASN A 34 2.18 3.95 17.19
CA ASN A 34 3.24 4.18 16.20
C ASN A 34 3.51 2.97 15.27
N ILE A 35 2.52 2.11 15.04
CA ILE A 35 2.67 0.95 14.16
C ILE A 35 3.01 1.34 12.72
N ILE A 36 2.53 2.51 12.27
CA ILE A 36 2.81 3.06 10.94
C ILE A 36 4.27 3.46 10.81
N ASP A 37 4.87 4.08 11.83
CA ASP A 37 6.29 4.42 11.82
C ASP A 37 7.16 3.19 11.59
N VAL A 38 6.77 2.04 12.15
CA VAL A 38 7.51 0.78 11.98
C VAL A 38 7.23 0.13 10.62
N ARG A 39 5.96 0.05 10.20
CA ARG A 39 5.55 -0.61 8.94
C ARG A 39 5.96 0.18 7.71
N GLN A 40 5.91 1.50 7.79
CA GLN A 40 6.10 2.40 6.67
C GLN A 40 7.35 3.29 6.81
N PHE A 41 8.23 3.01 7.77
CA PHE A 41 9.46 3.80 8.02
C PHE A 41 10.21 4.20 6.74
N ALA A 42 10.39 3.23 5.84
CA ALA A 42 11.20 3.38 4.65
C ALA A 42 10.40 3.84 3.42
N ILE A 43 9.07 3.96 3.51
CA ILE A 43 8.22 4.18 2.33
C ILE A 43 8.61 5.47 1.62
N ARG A 44 8.90 6.53 2.38
CA ARG A 44 9.26 7.86 1.86
C ARG A 44 10.53 7.84 1.01
N ASP A 45 11.52 7.05 1.40
CA ASP A 45 12.75 6.90 0.61
C ASP A 45 12.53 5.95 -0.57
N GLN A 46 11.75 4.88 -0.34
CA GLN A 46 11.45 3.85 -1.33
C GLN A 46 10.63 4.38 -2.51
N ILE A 47 9.66 5.28 -2.30
CA ILE A 47 8.85 5.86 -3.39
C ILE A 47 9.69 6.61 -4.44
N HIS A 48 10.89 7.06 -4.06
CA HIS A 48 11.84 7.70 -4.97
C HIS A 48 12.77 6.71 -5.69
N MET A 49 12.84 5.45 -5.24
CA MET A 49 13.67 4.41 -5.86
C MET A 49 13.00 3.82 -7.12
N PRO A 50 13.61 3.90 -8.31
CA PRO A 50 13.00 3.41 -9.55
C PRO A 50 12.58 1.94 -9.50
N LEU A 51 13.37 1.09 -8.83
CA LEU A 51 13.08 -0.34 -8.69
C LEU A 51 11.84 -0.59 -7.81
N PHE A 52 11.71 0.12 -6.70
CA PHE A 52 10.50 0.04 -5.87
C PHE A 52 9.29 0.44 -6.70
N ARG A 53 9.37 1.56 -7.40
CA ARG A 53 8.27 2.04 -8.24
C ARG A 53 7.87 1.08 -9.36
N ALA A 54 8.84 0.37 -9.94
CA ALA A 54 8.58 -0.60 -11.00
C ALA A 54 7.85 -1.87 -10.50
N ARG A 55 8.04 -2.21 -9.22
CA ARG A 55 7.48 -3.42 -8.58
C ARG A 55 6.20 -3.16 -7.79
N ASP A 56 6.01 -1.94 -7.33
CA ASP A 56 4.83 -1.52 -6.56
C ASP A 56 3.56 -1.42 -7.42
N ASN A 57 2.40 -1.43 -6.78
CA ASN A 57 1.09 -1.37 -7.44
C ASN A 57 0.03 -0.68 -6.59
N SER A 58 -1.08 -0.31 -7.23
CA SER A 58 -2.21 0.39 -6.63
C SER A 58 -2.86 -0.38 -5.49
N LEU A 59 -2.91 -1.72 -5.55
CA LEU A 59 -3.45 -2.55 -4.48
C LEU A 59 -2.60 -2.42 -3.20
N CYS A 60 -1.27 -2.51 -3.32
CA CYS A 60 -0.38 -2.31 -2.17
C CYS A 60 -0.51 -0.89 -1.58
N SER A 61 -0.63 0.13 -2.43
CA SER A 61 -0.87 1.50 -1.99
C SER A 61 -2.22 1.66 -1.28
N LEU A 62 -3.27 0.97 -1.75
CA LEU A 62 -4.59 1.00 -1.11
C LEU A 62 -4.56 0.40 0.30
N TYR A 63 -3.79 -0.67 0.52
CA TYR A 63 -3.57 -1.25 1.85
C TYR A 63 -2.75 -0.34 2.76
N ARG A 64 -1.72 0.36 2.24
CA ARG A 64 -1.00 1.39 3.01
C ARG A 64 -1.91 2.54 3.42
N LEU A 65 -2.78 2.98 2.50
CA LEU A 65 -3.77 4.03 2.76
C LEU A 65 -4.82 3.59 3.79
N TYR A 66 -5.20 2.31 3.79
CA TYR A 66 -6.03 1.72 4.86
C TYR A 66 -5.31 1.75 6.22
N ASP A 67 -4.03 1.35 6.26
CA ASP A 67 -3.22 1.37 7.49
C ASP A 67 -3.15 2.82 8.03
N ASP A 68 -2.85 3.80 7.18
CA ASP A 68 -2.76 5.22 7.56
C ASP A 68 -4.10 5.78 8.07
N LEU A 69 -5.19 5.46 7.37
CA LEU A 69 -6.53 5.91 7.74
C LEU A 69 -6.94 5.36 9.11
N CYS A 70 -6.71 4.06 9.32
CA CYS A 70 -7.07 3.39 10.56
C CYS A 70 -6.15 3.79 11.71
N ALA A 71 -4.88 4.11 11.47
CA ALA A 71 -3.96 4.59 12.49
C ALA A 71 -4.06 6.11 12.74
N HIS A 72 -4.95 6.82 12.04
CA HIS A 72 -5.09 8.28 12.09
C HIS A 72 -3.83 9.06 11.67
N GLU A 73 -2.98 8.48 10.83
CA GLU A 73 -1.75 9.08 10.32
C GLU A 73 -2.01 9.95 9.08
N LEU A 74 -2.60 11.12 9.29
CA LEU A 74 -3.05 12.02 8.21
C LEU A 74 -1.92 12.49 7.28
N ILE A 75 -0.70 12.63 7.79
CA ILE A 75 0.45 13.06 7.00
C ILE A 75 0.84 11.95 6.01
N MET A 76 0.92 10.70 6.49
CA MET A 76 1.24 9.54 5.67
C MET A 76 0.14 9.29 4.63
N MET A 77 -1.12 9.38 5.07
CA MET A 77 -2.28 9.29 4.19
C MET A 77 -2.19 10.29 3.01
N GLY A 78 -1.76 11.53 3.28
CA GLY A 78 -1.55 12.55 2.26
C GLY A 78 -0.46 12.20 1.26
N TYR A 79 0.67 11.68 1.74
CA TYR A 79 1.77 11.23 0.87
C TYR A 79 1.38 10.03 0.00
N GLU A 80 0.70 9.04 0.55
CA GLU A 80 0.23 7.88 -0.22
C GLU A 80 -0.81 8.28 -1.26
N CYS A 81 -1.74 9.19 -0.94
CA CYS A 81 -2.66 9.77 -1.92
C CYS A 81 -1.90 10.42 -3.08
N GLU A 82 -0.96 11.32 -2.77
CA GLU A 82 -0.16 12.00 -3.79
C GLU A 82 0.61 10.99 -4.67
N TYR A 83 1.19 9.97 -4.04
CA TYR A 83 1.92 8.92 -4.71
C TYR A 83 1.04 8.11 -5.68
N MET A 84 -0.18 7.75 -5.27
CA MET A 84 -1.15 7.08 -6.14
C MET A 84 -1.53 7.96 -7.35
N PHE A 85 -1.92 9.23 -7.13
CA PHE A 85 -2.41 10.11 -8.19
C PHE A 85 -1.34 10.53 -9.20
N ARG A 86 -0.07 10.64 -8.78
CA ARG A 86 1.03 11.04 -9.68
C ARG A 86 1.51 9.94 -10.63
N ARG A 87 1.04 8.69 -10.48
CA ARG A 87 1.59 7.55 -11.23
C ARG A 87 1.05 7.34 -12.64
N GLY A 88 -0.09 7.94 -12.98
CA GLY A 88 -0.59 8.18 -14.35
C GLY A 88 -0.66 6.99 -15.32
N SER A 89 -0.34 5.77 -14.90
CA SER A 89 -0.28 4.57 -15.74
C SER A 89 -1.48 3.68 -15.50
N LYS A 90 -1.88 2.89 -16.49
CA LYS A 90 -3.12 2.08 -16.43
C LYS A 90 -3.22 1.20 -15.18
N ARG A 91 -2.08 0.64 -14.71
CA ARG A 91 -2.00 -0.17 -13.49
C ARG A 91 -2.38 0.58 -12.21
N TRP A 92 -2.22 1.90 -12.22
CA TRP A 92 -2.50 2.78 -11.10
C TRP A 92 -3.88 3.42 -11.18
N LEU A 93 -4.63 3.14 -12.26
CA LEU A 93 -6.03 3.56 -12.34
C LEU A 93 -6.81 2.85 -11.25
N VAL A 94 -7.50 3.65 -10.44
CA VAL A 94 -8.32 3.15 -9.35
C VAL A 94 -9.40 2.21 -9.88
N SER A 95 -10.00 2.53 -11.04
CA SER A 95 -11.00 1.70 -11.72
C SER A 95 -10.51 0.31 -12.15
N GLU A 96 -9.20 0.08 -12.20
CA GLU A 96 -8.59 -1.19 -12.63
C GLU A 96 -8.00 -1.98 -11.44
N ILE A 97 -8.22 -1.52 -10.20
CA ILE A 97 -7.80 -2.28 -9.00
C ILE A 97 -8.66 -3.53 -8.91
N PRO A 98 -8.07 -4.74 -8.88
CA PRO A 98 -8.82 -5.97 -8.71
C PRO A 98 -9.47 -6.00 -7.33
N ASP A 99 -10.65 -6.60 -7.23
CA ASP A 99 -11.33 -6.78 -5.95
C ASP A 99 -10.43 -7.61 -5.00
N PRO A 100 -10.05 -7.05 -3.83
CA PRO A 100 -9.19 -7.74 -2.87
C PRO A 100 -9.81 -8.99 -2.25
N GLN A 101 -11.15 -9.12 -2.27
CA GLN A 101 -11.87 -10.26 -1.66
C GLN A 101 -11.37 -10.56 -0.24
N ASP A 102 -11.19 -9.48 0.54
CA ASP A 102 -10.62 -9.55 1.88
C ASP A 102 -11.55 -10.29 2.83
N SER A 103 -10.99 -11.20 3.64
CA SER A 103 -11.76 -12.05 4.56
C SER A 103 -12.28 -11.29 5.78
N ASP A 104 -11.68 -10.16 6.14
CA ASP A 104 -12.14 -9.29 7.21
C ASP A 104 -13.19 -8.31 6.66
N PRO A 105 -14.47 -8.41 7.08
CA PRO A 105 -15.54 -7.59 6.54
C PRO A 105 -15.36 -6.10 6.85
N ILE A 106 -14.72 -5.75 7.96
CA ILE A 106 -14.48 -4.35 8.34
C ILE A 106 -13.42 -3.76 7.42
N ARG A 107 -12.29 -4.46 7.28
CA ARG A 107 -11.22 -4.04 6.37
C ARG A 107 -11.73 -3.97 4.93
N TYR A 108 -12.51 -4.95 4.50
CA TYR A 108 -13.13 -4.95 3.18
C TYR A 108 -14.02 -3.72 2.96
N ALA A 109 -14.89 -3.39 3.91
CA ALA A 109 -15.77 -2.23 3.83
C ALA A 109 -14.97 -0.90 3.76
N ILE A 110 -13.90 -0.79 4.54
CA ILE A 110 -13.03 0.39 4.52
C ILE A 110 -12.29 0.49 3.18
N LEU A 111 -11.67 -0.60 2.71
CA LEU A 111 -10.99 -0.64 1.41
C LEU A 111 -11.93 -0.24 0.27
N ALA A 112 -13.16 -0.78 0.25
CA ALA A 112 -14.17 -0.44 -0.73
C ALA A 112 -14.57 1.05 -0.65
N SER A 113 -14.68 1.59 0.56
CA SER A 113 -15.01 3.01 0.77
C SER A 113 -13.88 3.94 0.31
N VAL A 114 -12.62 3.61 0.64
CA VAL A 114 -11.45 4.36 0.20
C VAL A 114 -11.34 4.33 -1.32
N HIS A 115 -11.45 3.13 -1.91
CA HIS A 115 -11.45 2.94 -3.36
C HIS A 115 -12.52 3.80 -4.03
N HIS A 116 -13.77 3.75 -3.55
CA HIS A 116 -14.87 4.56 -4.07
C HIS A 116 -14.58 6.07 -3.97
N CYS A 117 -14.11 6.55 -2.81
CA CYS A 117 -13.75 7.96 -2.61
C CYS A 117 -12.62 8.42 -3.54
N THR A 118 -11.66 7.54 -3.84
CA THR A 118 -10.57 7.85 -4.77
C THR A 118 -11.01 7.91 -6.24
N ILE A 119 -12.02 7.13 -6.66
CA ILE A 119 -12.59 7.18 -8.02
C ILE A 119 -13.33 8.51 -8.27
N VAL A 120 -14.09 9.00 -7.29
CA VAL A 120 -14.94 10.21 -7.46
C VAL A 120 -14.10 11.47 -7.69
N ARG A 121 -12.78 11.43 -7.44
CA ARG A 121 -11.86 12.56 -7.62
C ARG A 121 -10.87 12.42 -8.78
N SER A 122 -10.87 11.30 -9.50
CA SER A 122 -9.95 11.03 -10.63
C SER A 122 -10.57 11.30 -11.99
#